data_AF-A0A7V2GBH2-F1
#
_entry.id   AF-A0A7V2GBH2-F1
#
_cell.length_a   1.000
_cell.length_b   1.000
_cell.length_c   1.000
_cell.angle_alpha   90.00
_cell.angle_beta   90.00
_cell.angle_gamma   90.00
#
_symmetry.space_group_name_H-M   'P 1'
#
loop_
_entity.id
_entity.type
_entity.pdbx_description
1 polymer ?
#
loop_
_entity_poly.entity_id
_entity_poly.type
_entity_poly.pdbx_seq_one_letter_code
_entity_poly.pdbx_strand_id
1 'polypeptide(L)'
;MDSKFLEFWGNVLLSAAKGQRQIEDFNRWIEQGFKGIQEFGTLLAGIYGIKEEPVPEEGGGEAWNRALRDFRKSYEEYMGLMGMVSREDYRRLAEECERLKEKVAEQEDTIRRLRMNAGWENTSRDEVVRGVQDLMTRQTEQFQELMKSYVSVFKGDMPAKDEKSKEKKKKMARGKS
;
A
#
# COMPACT_ATOMS: atom_id res chain seq x y z
N MET A 1 -27.13 19.93 -8.98
CA MET A 1 -28.42 19.64 -8.34
C MET A 1 -29.38 20.72 -8.78
N ASP A 2 -30.63 20.36 -9.06
CA ASP A 2 -31.66 21.32 -9.45
C ASP A 2 -32.41 21.91 -8.23
N SER A 3 -33.06 23.07 -8.43
CA SER A 3 -33.74 23.79 -7.36
C SER A 3 -34.92 23.02 -6.76
N LYS A 4 -35.60 22.18 -7.54
CA LYS A 4 -36.76 21.40 -7.07
C LYS A 4 -36.33 20.28 -6.14
N PHE A 5 -35.21 19.63 -6.47
CA PHE A 5 -34.57 18.67 -5.59
C PHE A 5 -34.12 19.29 -4.25
N LEU A 6 -33.54 20.48 -4.26
CA LEU A 6 -33.12 21.17 -3.02
C LEU A 6 -34.31 21.61 -2.17
N GLU A 7 -35.37 22.11 -2.80
CA GLU A 7 -36.63 22.46 -2.12
C GLU A 7 -37.25 21.24 -1.43
N PHE A 8 -37.26 20.09 -2.13
CA PHE A 8 -37.67 18.82 -1.57
C PHE A 8 -36.83 18.44 -0.33
N TRP A 9 -35.49 18.48 -0.44
CA TRP A 9 -34.60 18.16 0.69
C TRP A 9 -34.78 19.12 1.87
N GLY A 10 -34.99 20.41 1.61
CA GLY A 10 -35.32 21.38 2.64
C GLY A 10 -36.59 20.98 3.40
N ASN A 11 -37.64 20.57 2.68
CA ASN A 11 -38.88 20.08 3.29
C ASN A 11 -38.67 18.79 4.08
N VAL A 12 -37.90 17.82 3.56
CA VAL A 12 -37.57 16.58 4.29
C VAL A 12 -36.84 16.89 5.60
N LEU A 13 -35.84 17.77 5.59
CA LEU A 13 -35.10 18.16 6.79
C LEU A 13 -35.97 18.92 7.80
N LEU A 14 -36.87 19.80 7.32
CA LEU A 14 -37.81 20.51 8.19
C LEU A 14 -38.84 19.56 8.81
N SER A 15 -39.36 18.60 8.05
CA SER A 15 -40.26 17.56 8.55
C SER A 15 -39.54 16.64 9.53
N ALA A 16 -38.24 16.39 9.30
CA ALA A 16 -37.40 15.64 10.22
C ALA A 16 -37.26 16.34 11.57
N ALA A 17 -36.98 17.65 11.55
CA ALA A 17 -36.91 18.45 12.77
C ALA A 17 -38.25 18.49 13.54
N LYS A 18 -39.37 18.33 12.83
CA LYS A 18 -40.72 18.27 13.41
C LYS A 18 -41.15 16.86 13.84
N GLY A 19 -40.33 15.83 13.61
CA GLY A 19 -40.63 14.44 13.95
C GLY A 19 -41.78 13.84 13.12
N GLN A 20 -42.00 14.30 11.89
CA GLN A 20 -43.08 13.82 11.03
C GLN A 20 -42.73 12.50 10.31
N ARG A 21 -43.77 11.66 10.08
CA ARG A 21 -43.71 10.38 9.33
C ARG A 21 -43.09 10.45 7.93
N GLN A 22 -42.96 11.64 7.33
CA GLN A 22 -42.38 11.80 6.00
C GLN A 22 -40.93 11.28 5.89
N ILE A 23 -40.18 11.19 7.01
CA ILE A 23 -38.87 10.54 7.02
C ILE A 23 -38.99 9.02 6.80
N GLU A 24 -40.03 8.39 7.31
CA GLU A 24 -40.20 6.93 7.22
C GLU A 24 -40.42 6.50 5.77
N ASP A 25 -41.28 7.23 5.05
CA ASP A 25 -41.53 7.01 3.62
C ASP A 25 -40.26 7.24 2.79
N PHE A 26 -39.48 8.26 3.15
CA PHE A 26 -38.20 8.55 2.52
C PHE A 26 -37.13 7.47 2.79
N ASN A 27 -37.02 6.99 4.03
CA ASN A 27 -36.10 5.92 4.41
C ASN A 27 -36.44 4.62 3.68
N ARG A 28 -37.73 4.27 3.59
CA ARG A 28 -38.19 3.11 2.81
C ARG A 28 -37.80 3.23 1.34
N TRP A 29 -37.91 4.42 0.77
CA TRP A 29 -37.49 4.67 -0.62
C TRP A 29 -35.97 4.52 -0.81
N ILE A 30 -35.14 5.07 0.09
CA ILE A 30 -33.69 4.86 0.06
C ILE A 30 -33.35 3.37 0.17
N GLU A 31 -34.01 2.64 1.06
CA GLU A 31 -33.74 1.23 1.31
C GLU A 31 -34.10 0.33 0.13
N GLN A 32 -35.21 0.61 -0.55
CA GLN A 32 -35.69 -0.18 -1.70
C GLN A 32 -34.98 0.20 -3.00
N GLY A 33 -34.29 1.34 -3.03
CA GLY A 33 -33.78 1.95 -4.26
C GLY A 33 -34.93 2.32 -5.20
N PHE A 34 -34.62 2.94 -6.34
CA PHE A 34 -35.60 3.38 -7.35
C PHE A 34 -36.51 2.29 -7.97
N LYS A 35 -36.60 1.10 -7.37
CA LYS A 35 -37.45 -0.03 -7.78
C LYS A 35 -38.92 0.15 -7.36
N GLY A 36 -39.22 0.97 -6.35
CA GLY A 36 -40.59 1.32 -5.92
C GLY A 36 -41.24 2.42 -6.76
N ILE A 37 -41.34 2.23 -8.08
CA ILE A 37 -41.70 3.29 -9.06
C ILE A 37 -43.11 3.87 -8.83
N GLN A 38 -44.08 3.10 -8.31
CA GLN A 38 -45.45 3.58 -8.08
C GLN A 38 -45.55 4.57 -6.91
N GLU A 39 -44.91 4.26 -5.77
CA GLU A 39 -44.91 5.15 -4.59
C GLU A 39 -44.00 6.36 -4.80
N PHE A 40 -42.87 6.16 -5.48
CA PHE A 40 -41.99 7.25 -5.89
C PHE A 40 -42.65 8.18 -6.89
N GLY A 41 -43.58 7.65 -7.68
CA GLY A 41 -44.19 8.39 -8.77
C GLY A 41 -45.03 9.58 -8.31
N THR A 42 -45.86 9.41 -7.28
CA THR A 42 -46.68 10.49 -6.73
C THR A 42 -45.82 11.58 -6.08
N LEU A 43 -44.73 11.18 -5.43
CA LEU A 43 -43.76 12.09 -4.83
C LEU A 43 -43.00 12.88 -5.90
N LEU A 44 -42.49 12.21 -6.95
CA LEU A 44 -41.78 12.85 -8.05
C LEU A 44 -42.69 13.83 -8.81
N ALA A 45 -43.95 13.44 -9.03
CA ALA A 45 -44.96 14.31 -9.61
C ALA A 45 -45.16 15.57 -8.77
N GLY A 46 -45.22 15.43 -7.44
CA GLY A 46 -45.29 16.56 -6.51
C GLY A 46 -44.08 17.49 -6.57
N ILE A 47 -42.86 16.95 -6.62
CA ILE A 47 -41.61 17.73 -6.64
C ILE A 47 -41.50 18.56 -7.93
N TYR A 48 -41.77 17.94 -9.07
CA TYR A 48 -41.61 18.60 -10.38
C TYR A 48 -42.91 19.23 -10.91
N GLY A 49 -44.01 19.16 -10.15
CA GLY A 49 -45.30 19.76 -10.51
C GLY A 49 -45.99 19.07 -11.69
N ILE A 50 -45.75 17.77 -11.89
CA ILE A 50 -46.40 16.97 -12.92
C ILE A 50 -47.84 16.73 -12.46
N LYS A 51 -48.82 17.32 -13.17
CA LYS A 51 -50.25 17.28 -12.81
C LYS A 51 -50.97 16.02 -13.31
N GLU A 52 -50.31 15.11 -14.01
CA GLU A 52 -50.94 13.96 -14.64
C GLU A 52 -51.06 12.76 -13.69
N GLU A 53 -52.21 12.09 -13.77
CA GLU A 53 -52.60 10.85 -13.10
C GLU A 53 -51.54 9.73 -13.20
N PRO A 54 -51.57 8.74 -12.28
CA PRO A 54 -50.48 7.77 -12.11
C PRO A 54 -50.20 7.03 -13.42
N VAL A 55 -49.00 7.29 -13.96
CA VAL A 55 -48.24 6.58 -14.99
C VAL A 55 -49.03 5.57 -15.86
N PRO A 56 -49.09 5.74 -17.20
CA PRO A 56 -49.56 4.70 -18.11
C PRO A 56 -48.71 3.45 -17.95
N GLU A 57 -49.34 2.28 -18.01
CA GLU A 57 -48.73 0.94 -17.81
C GLU A 57 -47.49 0.64 -18.68
N GLU A 58 -47.15 1.49 -19.67
CA GLU A 58 -45.91 1.41 -20.43
C GLU A 58 -45.30 2.81 -20.61
N GLY A 59 -44.18 3.06 -19.92
CA GLY A 59 -43.31 4.21 -20.17
C GLY A 59 -43.97 5.57 -19.95
N GLY A 60 -43.93 6.07 -18.70
CA GLY A 60 -44.40 7.42 -18.36
C GLY A 60 -43.95 8.48 -19.36
N GLY A 61 -44.79 9.49 -19.62
CA GLY A 61 -44.58 10.48 -20.67
C GLY A 61 -43.23 11.21 -20.60
N GLU A 62 -42.85 11.95 -21.63
CA GLU A 62 -41.52 12.59 -21.71
C GLU A 62 -41.20 13.49 -20.50
N ALA A 63 -42.19 14.19 -19.97
CA ALA A 63 -42.07 15.01 -18.77
C ALA A 63 -41.70 14.17 -17.53
N TRP A 64 -42.31 12.98 -17.40
CA TRP A 64 -42.00 12.02 -16.35
C TRP A 64 -40.57 11.51 -16.44
N ASN A 65 -40.18 11.02 -17.61
CA ASN A 65 -38.83 10.51 -17.83
C ASN A 65 -37.77 11.60 -17.64
N ARG A 66 -38.09 12.85 -17.97
CA ARG A 66 -37.22 13.99 -17.71
C ARG A 66 -37.08 14.25 -16.21
N ALA A 67 -38.19 14.35 -15.48
CA ALA A 67 -38.16 14.54 -14.03
C ALA A 67 -37.40 13.42 -13.31
N LEU A 68 -37.58 12.16 -13.73
CA LEU A 68 -36.87 11.02 -13.15
C LEU A 68 -35.35 11.13 -13.38
N ARG A 69 -34.94 11.51 -14.60
CA ARG A 69 -33.51 11.72 -14.91
C ARG A 69 -32.92 12.88 -14.14
N ASP A 70 -33.61 14.02 -14.08
CA ASP A 70 -33.15 15.22 -13.39
C ASP A 70 -33.02 14.96 -11.89
N PHE A 71 -34.01 14.28 -11.30
CA PHE A 71 -33.97 13.88 -9.90
C PHE A 71 -32.83 12.89 -9.60
N ARG A 72 -32.68 11.83 -10.41
CA ARG A 72 -31.59 10.86 -10.23
C ARG A 72 -30.24 11.56 -10.28
N LYS A 73 -30.03 12.42 -11.27
CA LYS A 73 -28.78 13.19 -11.41
C LYS A 73 -28.53 14.07 -10.19
N SER A 74 -29.53 14.82 -9.74
CA SER A 74 -29.41 15.64 -8.52
C SER A 74 -29.13 14.79 -7.27
N TYR A 75 -29.74 13.61 -7.15
CA TYR A 75 -29.50 12.69 -6.04
C TYR A 75 -28.06 12.15 -6.03
N GLU A 76 -27.55 11.73 -7.19
CA GLU A 76 -26.16 11.27 -7.33
C GLU A 76 -25.16 12.38 -7.01
N GLU A 77 -25.39 13.60 -7.50
CA GLU A 77 -24.56 14.77 -7.18
C GLU A 77 -24.60 15.12 -5.68
N TYR A 78 -25.76 14.99 -5.03
CA TYR A 78 -25.89 15.18 -3.57
C TYR A 78 -25.12 14.11 -2.79
N MET A 79 -25.27 12.84 -3.16
CA MET A 79 -24.54 11.73 -2.54
C MET A 79 -23.03 11.93 -2.69
N GLY A 80 -22.57 12.32 -3.89
CA GLY A 80 -21.18 12.65 -4.15
C GLY A 80 -20.65 13.80 -3.29
N LEU A 81 -21.42 14.87 -3.14
CA LEU A 81 -21.08 16.00 -2.26
C LEU A 81 -20.97 15.58 -0.79
N MET A 82 -21.87 14.71 -0.33
CA MET A 82 -21.89 14.21 1.04
C MET A 82 -20.91 13.04 1.28
N GLY A 83 -20.15 12.63 0.27
CA GLY A 83 -19.23 11.49 0.35
C GLY A 83 -19.93 10.15 0.57
N MET A 84 -21.23 10.07 0.25
CA MET A 84 -22.04 8.87 0.38
C MET A 84 -21.91 8.00 -0.86
N VAL A 85 -21.84 6.69 -0.67
CA VAL A 85 -21.79 5.67 -1.73
C VAL A 85 -23.07 4.83 -1.71
N SER A 86 -23.43 4.26 -2.85
CA SER A 86 -24.58 3.36 -2.90
C SER A 86 -24.34 2.13 -2.01
N ARG A 87 -25.42 1.56 -1.46
CA ARG A 87 -25.32 0.34 -0.63
C ARG A 87 -24.75 -0.84 -1.41
N GLU A 88 -24.98 -0.89 -2.70
CA GLU A 88 -24.43 -1.92 -3.60
C GLU A 88 -22.92 -1.75 -3.77
N ASP A 89 -22.46 -0.52 -4.04
CA ASP A 89 -21.02 -0.23 -4.13
C ASP A 89 -20.32 -0.48 -2.80
N TYR A 90 -20.94 -0.12 -1.67
CA TYR A 90 -20.41 -0.43 -0.34
C TYR A 90 -20.29 -1.94 -0.12
N ARG A 91 -21.31 -2.73 -0.48
CA ARG A 91 -21.26 -4.19 -0.35
C ARG A 91 -20.16 -4.80 -1.22
N ARG A 92 -20.08 -4.40 -2.49
CA ARG A 92 -19.02 -4.85 -3.40
C ARG A 92 -17.64 -4.51 -2.84
N LEU A 93 -17.46 -3.29 -2.33
CA LEU A 93 -16.20 -2.87 -1.72
C LEU A 93 -15.89 -3.69 -0.47
N ALA A 94 -16.87 -3.96 0.39
CA ALA A 94 -16.71 -4.77 1.58
C ALA A 94 -16.30 -6.22 1.24
N GLU A 95 -16.95 -6.83 0.25
CA GLU A 95 -16.58 -8.16 -0.27
C GLU A 95 -15.14 -8.19 -0.81
N GLU A 96 -14.75 -7.15 -1.55
CA GLU A 96 -13.38 -7.03 -2.04
C GLU A 96 -12.36 -6.85 -0.90
N CYS A 97 -12.69 -6.06 0.12
CA CYS A 97 -11.86 -5.90 1.29
C CYS A 97 -11.65 -7.23 2.03
N GLU A 98 -12.70 -8.03 2.23
CA GLU A 98 -12.57 -9.35 2.84
C GLU A 98 -11.70 -10.29 1.98
N ARG A 99 -11.94 -10.33 0.66
CA ARG A 99 -11.11 -11.10 -0.28
C ARG A 99 -9.64 -10.67 -0.25
N LEU A 100 -9.36 -9.38 -0.10
CA LEU A 100 -7.99 -8.86 0.01
C LEU A 100 -7.35 -9.23 1.34
N LYS A 101 -8.08 -9.17 2.46
CA LYS A 101 -7.58 -9.62 3.77
C LYS A 101 -7.19 -11.10 3.75
N GLU A 102 -8.01 -11.96 3.15
CA GLU A 102 -7.70 -13.38 2.97
C GLU A 102 -6.41 -13.58 2.16
N LYS A 103 -6.25 -12.86 1.04
CA LYS A 103 -5.03 -12.91 0.23
C LYS A 103 -3.80 -12.44 0.99
N VAL A 104 -3.92 -11.37 1.78
CA VAL A 104 -2.81 -10.87 2.61
C VAL A 104 -2.42 -11.92 3.64
N ALA A 105 -3.38 -12.54 4.32
CA ALA A 105 -3.10 -13.61 5.27
C ALA A 105 -2.38 -14.81 4.62
N GLU A 106 -2.84 -15.27 3.45
CA GLU A 106 -2.20 -16.35 2.70
C GLU A 106 -0.77 -16.00 2.25
N GLN A 107 -0.57 -14.76 1.78
CA GLN A 107 0.73 -14.26 1.39
C GLN A 107 1.68 -14.15 2.58
N GLU A 108 1.21 -13.66 3.72
CA GLU A 108 2.00 -13.61 4.95
C GLU A 108 2.43 -15.01 5.42
N ASP A 109 1.51 -15.99 5.39
CA ASP A 109 1.83 -17.38 5.72
C ASP A 109 2.86 -17.99 4.76
N THR A 110 2.71 -17.71 3.46
CA THR A 110 3.68 -18.13 2.45
C THR A 110 5.05 -17.51 2.70
N ILE A 111 5.10 -16.21 2.99
CA ILE A 111 6.35 -15.51 3.31
C ILE A 111 6.98 -16.09 4.58
N ARG A 112 6.20 -16.37 5.63
CA ARG A 112 6.72 -17.01 6.84
C ARG A 112 7.34 -18.38 6.55
N ARG A 113 6.64 -19.24 5.79
CA ARG A 113 7.16 -20.55 5.38
C ARG A 113 8.44 -20.43 4.55
N LEU A 114 8.48 -19.49 3.62
CA LEU A 114 9.68 -19.24 2.80
C LEU A 114 10.85 -18.72 3.66
N ARG A 115 10.59 -17.84 4.64
CA ARG A 115 11.61 -17.35 5.58
C ARG A 115 12.16 -18.47 6.47
N MET A 116 11.31 -19.36 6.96
CA MET A 116 11.72 -20.56 7.70
C MET A 116 12.58 -21.48 6.82
N ASN A 117 12.13 -21.78 5.60
CA ASN A 117 12.84 -22.66 4.68
C ASN A 117 14.17 -22.08 4.17
N ALA A 118 14.24 -20.77 3.97
CA ALA A 118 15.46 -20.06 3.58
C ALA A 118 16.45 -19.88 4.75
N GLY A 119 16.09 -20.34 5.96
CA GLY A 119 16.91 -20.19 7.15
C GLY A 119 17.09 -18.75 7.61
N TRP A 120 16.28 -17.80 7.11
CA TRP A 120 16.38 -16.38 7.46
C TRP A 120 15.89 -16.08 8.88
N GLU A 121 15.12 -16.99 9.47
CA GLU A 121 14.74 -16.93 10.88
C GLU A 121 15.82 -17.50 11.81
N ASN A 122 16.72 -18.35 11.28
CA ASN A 122 17.81 -18.98 12.02
C ASN A 122 19.19 -18.38 11.74
N THR A 123 19.33 -17.58 10.68
CA THR A 123 20.55 -16.83 10.42
C THR A 123 20.44 -15.52 11.19
N SER A 124 20.87 -15.53 12.45
CA SER A 124 20.93 -14.29 13.21
C SER A 124 21.81 -13.31 12.44
N ARG A 125 21.39 -12.03 12.37
CA ARG A 125 22.18 -10.97 11.74
C ARG A 125 23.62 -10.95 12.28
N ASP A 126 23.79 -11.34 13.54
CA ASP A 126 25.07 -11.50 14.23
C ASP A 126 25.93 -12.67 13.70
N GLU A 127 25.33 -13.78 13.29
CA GLU A 127 26.06 -14.90 12.65
C GLU A 127 26.55 -14.52 11.25
N VAL A 128 25.77 -13.77 10.48
CA VAL A 128 26.24 -13.24 9.18
C VAL A 128 27.40 -12.26 9.39
N VAL A 129 27.27 -11.35 10.36
CA VAL A 129 28.32 -10.37 10.67
C VAL A 129 29.59 -11.05 11.18
N ARG A 130 29.48 -12.07 12.05
CA ARG A 130 30.62 -12.89 12.50
C ARG A 130 31.26 -13.63 11.34
N GLY A 131 30.47 -14.26 10.47
CA GLY A 131 30.99 -14.96 9.29
C GLY A 131 31.78 -14.05 8.36
N VAL A 132 31.31 -12.81 8.14
CA VAL A 132 32.04 -11.80 7.35
C VAL A 132 33.31 -11.34 8.05
N GLN A 133 33.26 -11.14 9.37
CA GLN A 133 34.42 -10.73 10.17
C GLN A 133 35.53 -11.81 10.17
N ASP A 134 35.16 -13.09 10.30
CA ASP A 134 36.10 -14.20 10.24
C ASP A 134 36.73 -14.31 8.83
N LEU A 135 35.94 -14.09 7.78
CA LEU A 135 36.43 -14.16 6.39
C LEU A 135 37.42 -13.04 6.08
N MET A 136 37.16 -11.81 6.56
CA MET A 136 38.08 -10.68 6.48
C MET A 136 39.38 -10.94 7.24
N THR A 137 39.28 -11.54 8.44
CA THR A 137 40.45 -11.89 9.26
C THR A 137 41.31 -12.91 8.53
N ARG A 138 40.69 -13.95 7.98
CA ARG A 138 41.38 -15.02 7.25
C ARG A 138 42.02 -14.53 5.95
N GLN A 139 41.35 -13.64 5.20
CA GLN A 139 41.97 -12.99 4.04
C GLN A 139 43.16 -12.11 4.42
N THR A 140 43.07 -11.40 5.55
CA THR A 140 44.18 -10.57 6.05
C THR A 140 45.38 -11.43 6.43
N GLU A 141 45.15 -12.55 7.11
CA GLU A 141 46.19 -13.52 7.46
C GLU A 141 46.85 -14.11 6.22
N GLN A 142 46.05 -14.57 5.24
CA GLN A 142 46.56 -15.11 3.99
C GLN A 142 47.36 -14.07 3.19
N PHE A 143 46.90 -12.81 3.16
CA PHE A 143 47.64 -11.73 2.53
C PHE A 143 48.96 -11.43 3.26
N GLN A 144 48.97 -11.43 4.60
CA GLN A 144 50.19 -11.26 5.38
C GLN A 144 51.16 -12.41 5.17
N GLU A 145 50.68 -13.65 5.08
CA GLU A 145 51.49 -14.83 4.81
C GLU A 145 52.08 -14.79 3.39
N LEU A 146 51.29 -14.38 2.41
CA LEU A 146 51.76 -14.10 1.07
C LEU A 146 52.86 -13.01 1.10
N MET A 147 52.63 -11.88 1.75
CA MET A 147 53.63 -10.81 1.84
C MET A 147 54.91 -11.26 2.57
N LYS A 148 54.79 -12.09 3.62
CA LYS A 148 55.95 -12.70 4.30
C LYS A 148 56.71 -13.64 3.37
N SER A 149 56.02 -14.45 2.57
CA SER A 149 56.66 -15.34 1.60
C SER A 149 57.38 -14.53 0.51
N TYR A 150 56.76 -13.48 -0.04
CA TYR A 150 57.41 -12.57 -0.98
C TYR A 150 58.64 -11.85 -0.37
N VAL A 151 58.54 -11.36 0.86
CA VAL A 151 59.69 -10.74 1.55
C VAL A 151 60.78 -11.75 1.85
N SER A 152 60.44 -13.01 2.14
CA SER A 152 61.43 -14.08 2.34
C SER A 152 62.15 -14.46 1.04
N VAL A 153 61.43 -14.47 -0.09
CA VAL A 153 62.01 -14.66 -1.43
C VAL A 153 62.97 -13.51 -1.78
N PHE A 154 62.58 -12.26 -1.49
CA PHE A 154 63.47 -11.10 -1.69
C PHE A 154 64.63 -11.00 -0.70
N LYS A 155 64.50 -11.55 0.53
CA LYS A 155 65.60 -11.63 1.50
C LYS A 155 66.54 -12.81 1.24
N GLY A 156 66.07 -13.85 0.56
CA GLY A 156 66.89 -14.99 0.13
C GLY A 156 67.95 -14.64 -0.91
N ASP A 157 67.76 -13.55 -1.65
CA ASP A 157 68.67 -13.05 -2.69
C ASP A 157 69.61 -11.91 -2.26
N MET A 158 69.67 -11.55 -0.97
CA MET A 158 70.74 -10.67 -0.50
C MET A 158 71.98 -11.50 -0.12
N PRO A 159 73.12 -11.36 -0.83
CA PRO A 159 74.34 -12.03 -0.46
C PRO A 159 74.75 -11.60 0.94
N ALA A 160 75.03 -12.59 1.79
CA ALA A 160 75.61 -12.40 3.10
C ALA A 160 76.78 -11.41 3.01
N LYS A 161 76.64 -10.24 3.63
CA LYS A 161 77.74 -9.29 3.76
C LYS A 161 78.84 -9.97 4.57
N ASP A 162 79.92 -10.29 3.87
CA ASP A 162 81.19 -10.80 4.36
C ASP A 162 81.59 -10.22 5.72
N GLU A 163 81.62 -11.09 6.72
CA GLU A 163 82.31 -10.86 8.00
C GLU A 163 83.85 -10.93 7.87
N LYS A 164 84.40 -10.96 6.66
CA LYS A 164 85.86 -11.02 6.40
C LYS A 164 86.55 -9.68 6.18
N SER A 165 85.88 -8.54 6.33
CA SER A 165 86.53 -7.21 6.18
C SER A 165 87.15 -6.64 7.47
N LYS A 166 86.85 -7.21 8.66
CA LYS A 166 87.44 -6.75 9.93
C LYS A 166 88.84 -7.32 10.23
N GLU A 167 89.25 -8.43 9.61
CA GLU A 167 90.54 -9.05 9.93
C GLU A 167 91.71 -8.61 9.03
N LYS A 168 91.44 -8.15 7.79
CA LYS A 168 92.48 -7.57 6.92
C LYS A 168 92.90 -6.14 7.31
N LYS A 169 92.04 -5.36 7.98
CA LYS A 169 92.42 -4.03 8.50
C LYS A 169 93.29 -4.07 9.76
N LYS A 170 93.27 -5.17 10.54
CA LYS A 170 94.10 -5.31 11.76
C LYS A 170 95.53 -5.77 11.47
N LYS A 171 95.79 -6.45 10.34
CA LYS A 171 97.16 -6.84 9.93
C LYS A 171 97.92 -5.76 9.15
N MET A 172 97.26 -4.75 8.58
CA MET A 172 97.95 -3.62 7.94
C MET A 172 98.32 -2.47 8.89
N ALA A 173 97.80 -2.45 10.12
CA ALA A 173 98.10 -1.42 11.12
C ALA A 173 99.27 -1.78 12.06
N ARG A 174 99.92 -2.94 11.89
CA ARG A 174 101.02 -3.41 12.75
C ARG A 174 102.33 -3.68 12.02
N GLY A 175 102.49 -3.08 10.84
CA GLY A 175 103.65 -3.25 9.97
C GLY A 175 103.97 -2.00 9.16
N LYS A 176 103.98 -0.83 9.80
CA LYS A 176 104.77 0.33 9.36
C LYS A 176 105.33 1.01 10.60
N SER A 177 106.65 1.15 10.54
CA SER A 177 107.63 1.82 11.40
C SER A 177 107.14 2.87 12.38
#